data_AF-A0A2U1YUB0-F1
#
_entry.id   AF-A0A2U1YUB0-F1
#
_cell.length_a   1.000
_cell.length_b   1.000
_cell.length_c   1.000
_cell.angle_alpha   90.00
_cell.angle_beta   90.00
_cell.angle_gamma   90.00
#
_symmetry.space_group_name_H-M   'P 1'
#
loop_
_entity.id
_entity.type
_entity.pdbx_description
1 polymer ?
#
loop_
_entity_poly.entity_id
_entity_poly.type
_entity_poly.pdbx_seq_one_letter_code
_entity_poly.pdbx_strand_id
1 'polypeptide(L)'
;MTSRTLKLSGRDVTIKLEPSYWEGLEEICRREDLTVDELCYDVRDRMEQQGRRSSQAGVSLANALRVFVVGYFRQAATERGHARAGHGQGRPFIATPFDIVPVTSDS
;
A
#
# COMPACT_ATOMS: atom_id res chain seq x y z
N MET A 1 -0.72 -8.18 -12.19
CA MET A 1 0.41 -7.30 -11.83
C MET A 1 0.66 -6.35 -12.98
N THR A 2 0.92 -5.08 -12.68
CA THR A 2 1.18 -3.99 -13.62
C THR A 2 2.57 -3.42 -13.35
N SER A 3 3.34 -3.19 -14.41
CA SER A 3 4.66 -2.56 -14.32
C SER A 3 4.56 -1.05 -14.54
N ARG A 4 5.29 -0.26 -13.76
CA ARG A 4 5.48 1.19 -13.97
C ARG A 4 6.96 1.51 -13.92
N THR A 5 7.42 2.36 -14.81
CA THR A 5 8.81 2.85 -14.84
C THR A 5 8.84 4.24 -14.23
N LEU A 6 9.64 4.42 -13.19
CA LEU A 6 9.79 5.67 -12.45
C LEU A 6 11.24 6.15 -12.54
N LYS A 7 11.45 7.46 -12.49
CA LYS A 7 12.80 8.04 -12.45
C LYS A 7 13.25 8.22 -11.02
N LEU A 8 14.02 7.27 -10.50
CA LEU A 8 14.47 7.28 -9.11
C LEU A 8 15.99 7.50 -9.03
N SER A 9 16.43 8.64 -8.50
CA SER A 9 17.86 9.08 -8.49
C SER A 9 18.50 9.13 -9.87
N GLY A 10 17.77 9.60 -10.88
CA GLY A 10 18.27 9.71 -12.25
C GLY A 10 18.45 8.38 -12.99
N ARG A 11 17.96 7.27 -12.42
CA ARG A 11 17.89 5.96 -13.08
C ARG A 11 16.43 5.56 -13.27
N ASP A 12 16.11 5.01 -14.43
CA ASP A 12 14.82 4.40 -14.67
C ASP A 12 14.72 3.09 -13.87
N VAL A 13 13.71 3.00 -13.01
CA VAL A 13 13.44 1.82 -12.19
C VAL A 13 12.05 1.32 -12.55
N THR A 14 12.01 0.10 -13.10
CA THR A 14 10.74 -0.57 -13.38
C THR A 14 10.28 -1.36 -12.16
N ILE A 15 9.13 -0.99 -11.62
CA ILE A 15 8.52 -1.65 -10.46
C ILE A 15 7.28 -2.41 -10.94
N LYS A 16 7.12 -3.66 -10.48
CA LYS A 16 5.96 -4.50 -10.78
C LYS A 16 5.16 -4.78 -9.49
N LEU A 17 3.92 -4.31 -9.45
CA LEU A 17 2.98 -4.48 -8.32
C LEU A 17 1.61 -4.94 -8.80
N GLU A 18 0.79 -5.46 -7.90
CA GLU A 18 -0.63 -5.70 -8.13
C GLU A 18 -1.36 -4.35 -8.27
N PRO A 19 -2.42 -4.27 -9.12
CA PRO A 19 -3.18 -3.03 -9.30
C PRO A 19 -3.67 -2.39 -8.00
N SER A 20 -4.16 -3.20 -7.05
CA SER A 20 -4.63 -2.73 -5.74
C SER A 20 -3.57 -2.01 -4.92
N TYR A 21 -2.29 -2.38 -5.05
CA TYR A 21 -1.21 -1.65 -4.39
C TYR A 21 -0.90 -0.33 -5.10
N TRP A 22 -1.00 -0.27 -6.43
CA TRP A 22 -0.88 0.99 -7.16
C TRP A 22 -1.99 1.97 -6.79
N GLU A 23 -3.23 1.50 -6.74
CA GLU A 23 -4.39 2.28 -6.30
C GLU A 23 -4.20 2.79 -4.86
N GLY A 24 -3.74 1.92 -3.95
CA GLY A 24 -3.41 2.31 -2.57
C GLY A 24 -2.31 3.38 -2.49
N LEU A 25 -1.25 3.26 -3.30
CA LEU A 25 -0.19 4.27 -3.36
C LEU A 25 -0.71 5.61 -3.88
N GLU A 26 -1.54 5.61 -4.94
CA GLU A 26 -2.15 6.83 -5.48
C GLU A 26 -3.09 7.50 -4.45
N GLU A 27 -3.84 6.70 -3.69
CA GLU A 27 -4.67 7.22 -2.61
C GLU A 27 -3.84 7.87 -1.51
N ILE A 28 -2.76 7.23 -1.08
CA ILE A 28 -1.83 7.79 -0.10
C ILE A 28 -1.24 9.09 -0.63
N CYS A 29 -0.76 9.09 -1.87
CA CYS A 29 -0.19 10.27 -2.54
C CYS A 29 -1.16 11.47 -2.53
N ARG A 30 -2.45 11.25 -2.89
CA ARG A 30 -3.46 12.32 -2.81
C ARG A 30 -3.72 12.83 -1.40
N ARG A 31 -3.62 11.97 -0.38
CA ARG A 31 -3.87 12.35 1.03
C ARG A 31 -2.70 13.11 1.63
N GLU A 32 -1.48 12.77 1.22
CA GLU A 32 -0.23 13.32 1.76
C GLU A 32 0.36 14.46 0.90
N ASP A 33 -0.32 14.84 -0.19
CA ASP A 33 0.15 15.84 -1.16
C ASP A 33 1.53 15.49 -1.75
N LEU A 34 1.67 14.24 -2.18
CA LEU A 34 2.88 13.70 -2.80
C LEU A 34 2.59 13.14 -4.20
N THR A 35 3.62 13.04 -5.02
CA THR A 35 3.60 12.24 -6.25
C THR A 35 4.02 10.79 -5.97
N VAL A 36 3.63 9.87 -6.86
CA VAL A 36 4.04 8.45 -6.77
C VAL A 36 5.56 8.30 -6.87
N ASP A 37 6.23 9.11 -7.70
CA ASP A 37 7.68 9.13 -7.85
C ASP A 37 8.38 9.55 -6.54
N GLU A 38 7.92 10.63 -5.90
CA GLU A 38 8.43 11.09 -4.60
C GLU A 38 8.26 10.02 -3.53
N LEU A 39 7.06 9.44 -3.41
CA LEU A 39 6.80 8.40 -2.42
C LEU A 39 7.66 7.14 -2.66
N CYS A 40 7.83 6.72 -3.91
CA CYS A 40 8.68 5.57 -4.23
C CYS A 40 10.16 5.85 -3.94
N TYR A 41 10.63 7.07 -4.21
CA TYR A 41 11.98 7.50 -3.85
C TYR A 41 12.17 7.41 -2.33
N ASP A 42 11.23 7.95 -1.58
CA ASP A 42 11.23 8.04 -0.12
C ASP A 42 11.22 6.67 0.56
N VAL A 43 10.43 5.73 0.05
CA VAL A 43 10.40 4.34 0.55
C VAL A 43 11.73 3.65 0.25
N ARG A 44 12.30 3.81 -0.94
CA ARG A 44 13.60 3.23 -1.30
C ARG A 44 14.72 3.75 -0.42
N ASP A 45 14.80 5.07 -0.22
CA ASP A 45 15.84 5.69 0.61
C ASP A 45 15.78 5.16 2.06
N ARG A 46 14.59 5.12 2.67
CA ARG A 46 14.40 4.55 4.01
C ARG A 46 14.74 3.05 4.07
N MET A 47 14.37 2.28 3.05
CA MET A 47 14.71 0.86 2.93
C MET A 47 16.22 0.63 2.87
N GLU A 48 16.95 1.40 2.05
CA GLU A 48 18.40 1.30 1.93
C GLU A 48 19.10 1.70 3.24
N GLN A 49 18.61 2.74 3.92
CA GLN A 49 19.12 3.16 5.24
C GLN A 49 18.88 2.10 6.33
N GLN A 50 17.78 1.34 6.27
CA GLN A 50 17.54 0.21 7.17
C GLN A 50 18.44 -0.97 6.83
N GLY A 51 18.56 -1.34 5.55
CA GLY A 51 19.43 -2.43 5.09
C GLY A 51 20.92 -2.20 5.33
N ARG A 52 21.39 -0.94 5.40
CA ARG A 52 22.76 -0.63 5.85
C ARG A 52 22.97 -0.87 7.35
N ARG A 53 21.91 -0.75 8.15
CA ARG A 53 21.95 -0.91 9.61
C ARG A 53 21.70 -2.35 10.06
N SER A 54 21.01 -3.14 9.25
CA SER A 54 20.75 -4.57 9.49
C SER A 54 21.49 -5.42 8.46
N SER A 55 22.26 -6.42 8.87
CA SER A 55 22.91 -7.41 7.98
C SER A 55 21.93 -8.36 7.26
N GLN A 56 20.67 -7.95 7.11
CA GLN A 56 19.62 -8.70 6.44
C GLN A 56 19.66 -8.48 4.93
N ALA A 57 19.41 -9.56 4.17
CA ALA A 57 19.33 -9.55 2.72
C ALA A 57 18.34 -8.48 2.21
N GLY A 58 18.72 -7.78 1.14
CA GLY A 58 17.98 -6.64 0.61
C GLY A 58 16.53 -6.99 0.25
N VAL A 59 15.59 -6.33 0.92
CA VAL A 59 14.17 -6.34 0.53
C VAL A 59 14.04 -5.65 -0.82
N SER A 60 13.24 -6.20 -1.75
CA SER A 60 12.97 -5.53 -3.02
C SER A 60 12.11 -4.28 -2.80
N LEU A 61 12.29 -3.24 -3.61
CA LEU A 61 11.47 -2.02 -3.52
C LEU A 61 9.97 -2.35 -3.65
N ALA A 62 9.60 -3.31 -4.49
CA ALA A 62 8.21 -3.77 -4.61
C ALA A 62 7.67 -4.33 -3.28
N ASN A 63 8.45 -5.14 -2.55
CA ASN A 63 8.04 -5.65 -1.24
C ASN A 63 7.99 -4.54 -0.19
N ALA A 64 8.95 -3.61 -0.20
CA ALA A 64 8.94 -2.45 0.70
C ALA A 64 7.69 -1.58 0.47
N LEU A 65 7.28 -1.34 -0.77
CA LEU A 65 6.05 -0.62 -1.10
C LEU A 65 4.80 -1.34 -0.60
N ARG A 66 4.72 -2.67 -0.76
CA ARG A 66 3.59 -3.45 -0.20
C ARG A 66 3.50 -3.32 1.31
N VAL A 67 4.64 -3.44 2.02
CA VAL A 67 4.71 -3.27 3.47
C VAL A 67 4.32 -1.84 3.87
N PHE A 68 4.79 -0.84 3.14
CA PHE A 68 4.46 0.56 3.36
C PHE A 68 2.95 0.82 3.27
N VAL A 69 2.29 0.37 2.19
CA VAL A 69 0.85 0.53 1.99
C VAL A 69 0.06 -0.11 3.14
N VAL A 70 0.41 -1.34 3.52
CA VAL A 70 -0.24 -2.04 4.64
C VAL A 70 -0.02 -1.28 5.96
N GLY A 71 1.20 -0.83 6.22
CA GLY A 71 1.54 -0.07 7.43
C GLY A 71 0.78 1.25 7.54
N TYR A 72 0.71 2.01 6.44
CA TYR A 72 -0.01 3.29 6.38
C TYR A 72 -1.50 3.10 6.73
N PHE A 73 -2.19 2.20 6.03
CA PHE A 73 -3.62 1.99 6.28
C PHE A 73 -3.90 1.32 7.64
N ARG A 74 -3.03 0.43 8.11
CA ARG A 74 -3.16 -0.17 9.44
C ARG A 74 -3.04 0.89 10.55
N GLN A 75 -2.15 1.85 10.41
CA GLN A 75 -2.01 2.93 11.41
C GLN A 75 -3.23 3.86 11.44
N ALA A 76 -3.91 4.01 10.29
CA ALA A 76 -5.17 4.74 10.19
C ALA A 76 -6.40 3.93 10.64
N ALA A 77 -6.29 2.60 10.74
CA ALA A 77 -7.37 1.72 11.12
C ALA A 77 -7.62 1.82 12.64
N THR A 78 -8.73 2.45 13.00
CA THR A 78 -9.19 2.57 14.40
C THR A 78 -10.27 1.54 14.67
N GLU A 79 -10.46 1.16 15.94
CA GLU A 79 -11.57 0.26 16.36
C GLU A 79 -12.94 0.79 15.88
N ARG A 80 -13.17 2.10 16.02
CA ARG A 80 -14.39 2.74 15.50
C ARG A 80 -14.50 2.63 13.98
N GLY A 81 -13.39 2.76 13.26
CA GLY A 81 -13.34 2.58 11.81
C GLY A 81 -13.67 1.14 11.39
N HIS A 82 -13.06 0.16 12.07
CA HIS A 82 -13.37 -1.26 11.86
C HIS A 82 -14.85 -1.56 12.11
N ALA A 83 -15.41 -1.10 13.24
CA ALA A 83 -16.82 -1.28 13.56
C ALA A 83 -17.74 -0.65 12.49
N ARG A 84 -17.43 0.56 12.01
CA ARG A 84 -18.20 1.23 10.94
C ARG A 84 -18.14 0.51 9.60
N ALA A 85 -17.04 -0.19 9.32
CA ALA A 85 -16.89 -1.03 8.13
C ALA A 85 -17.49 -2.44 8.31
N GLY A 86 -18.07 -2.77 9.48
CA GLY A 86 -18.64 -4.09 9.75
C GLY A 86 -17.62 -5.16 10.16
N HIS A 87 -16.39 -4.77 10.49
CA HIS A 87 -15.34 -5.68 10.95
C HIS A 87 -15.39 -5.90 12.47
N GLY A 88 -14.70 -6.94 12.96
CA GLY A 88 -14.65 -7.32 14.37
C GLY A 88 -15.78 -8.26 14.83
N GLN A 89 -16.68 -8.66 13.92
CA GLN A 89 -17.86 -9.49 14.20
C GLN A 89 -17.74 -10.92 13.64
N GLY A 90 -16.51 -11.41 13.39
CA GLY A 90 -16.28 -12.73 12.78
C GLY A 90 -16.58 -12.81 11.28
N ARG A 91 -16.86 -11.68 10.61
CA ARG A 91 -17.10 -11.58 9.16
C ARG A 91 -15.97 -10.79 8.47
N PRO A 92 -14.79 -11.38 8.27
CA PRO A 92 -13.60 -10.64 7.84
C PRO A 92 -13.67 -10.11 6.40
N PHE A 93 -14.55 -10.66 5.56
CA PHE A 93 -14.66 -10.30 4.14
C PHE A 93 -15.59 -9.13 3.84
N ILE A 94 -16.41 -8.68 4.81
CA ILE A 94 -17.31 -7.52 4.59
C ILE A 94 -16.53 -6.32 4.10
N ALA A 95 -17.06 -5.60 3.10
CA ALA A 95 -16.45 -4.36 2.57
C ALA A 95 -15.00 -4.55 2.04
N THR A 96 -14.62 -5.79 1.74
CA THR A 96 -13.39 -6.12 1.01
C THR A 96 -13.73 -6.49 -0.43
N PRO A 97 -12.78 -6.47 -1.36
CA PRO A 97 -12.98 -6.99 -2.71
C PRO A 97 -13.35 -8.49 -2.78
N PHE A 98 -13.26 -9.20 -1.66
CA PHE A 98 -13.62 -10.63 -1.55
C PHE A 98 -14.99 -10.83 -0.90
N ASP A 99 -15.75 -9.76 -0.66
CA ASP A 99 -17.13 -9.88 -0.21
C ASP A 99 -17.99 -10.46 -1.35
N ILE A 100 -18.45 -11.70 -1.18
CA ILE A 100 -19.27 -12.42 -2.16
C ILE A 100 -20.77 -12.23 -1.92
N VAL A 101 -21.18 -11.49 -0.89
CA VAL A 101 -22.59 -11.18 -0.66
C VAL A 101 -23.00 -10.09 -1.66
N PRO A 102 -24.00 -10.32 -2.53
CA PRO A 102 -24.46 -9.28 -3.44
C PRO A 102 -24.93 -8.09 -2.60
N VAL A 103 -24.51 -6.88 -2.99
CA VAL A 103 -25.09 -5.63 -2.48
C VAL A 103 -26.58 -5.72 -2.78
N THR A 104 -27.38 -6.14 -1.81
CA THR A 104 -28.83 -6.07 -1.94
C THR A 104 -29.14 -4.60 -2.04
N SER A 105 -29.56 -4.20 -3.24
CA SER A 105 -30.09 -2.87 -3.51
C SER A 105 -31.28 -2.68 -2.57
N ASP A 106 -31.11 -1.87 -1.53
CA ASP A 106 -32.26 -1.40 -0.78
C ASP A 106 -33.09 -0.54 -1.75
N SER A 107 -34.33 -1.01 -1.96
CA SER A 107 -35.42 -0.32 -2.67
C SER A 107 -36.05 0.74 -1.79
#